data_AF-Q9LRD0-F1
#
_entry.id   AF-Q9LRD0-F1
#
_cell.length_a   1.000
_cell.length_b   1.000
_cell.length_c   1.000
_cell.angle_alpha   90.00
_cell.angle_beta   90.00
_cell.angle_gamma   90.00
#
_symmetry.space_group_name_H-M   'P 1'
#
loop_
_entity.id
_entity.type
_entity.pdbx_description
1 polymer ?
#
loop_
_entity_poly.entity_id
_entity_poly.type
_entity_poly.pdbx_seq_one_letter_code
_entity_poly.pdbx_strand_id
1 'polypeptide(L)' 'IFIISSHFQEVEANVMKLCYRKRTFDVPCVKPENKHCEDLFKKDLKEITAYNCTCVKLYSKSGCTCKLGRKCPRHFFF' A
#
# COMPACT_ATOMS: atom_id res chain seq x y z
N ILE A 1 5.77 5.10 42.97
CA ILE A 1 4.55 4.28 42.74
C ILE A 1 3.39 5.19 43.15
N PHE A 2 2.61 5.79 42.27
CA PHE A 2 1.80 5.21 41.20
C PHE A 2 2.10 5.78 39.81
N ILE A 3 2.15 4.85 38.85
CA ILE A 3 2.17 5.04 37.40
C ILE A 3 0.72 5.16 36.95
N ILE A 4 0.38 6.19 36.19
CA ILE A 4 -0.74 6.17 35.23
C ILE A 4 -0.26 6.98 34.02
N SER A 5 0.67 6.42 33.25
CA SER A 5 0.36 5.81 31.94
C SER A 5 -0.59 6.71 31.15
N SER A 6 0.00 7.65 30.41
CA SER A 6 -0.65 8.42 29.35
C SER A 6 -1.09 7.43 28.28
N HIS A 7 -2.23 6.80 28.53
CA HIS A 7 -2.94 5.98 27.57
C HIS A 7 -3.43 6.95 26.49
N PHE A 8 -2.58 7.18 25.51
CA PHE A 8 -2.95 7.73 24.22
C PHE A 8 -4.04 6.82 23.68
N GLN A 9 -5.30 7.18 23.95
CA GLN A 9 -6.45 6.56 23.31
C GLN A 9 -6.37 7.03 21.86
N GLU A 10 -5.68 6.25 21.03
CA GLU A 10 -5.93 6.25 19.59
C GLU A 10 -7.42 5.98 19.46
N VAL A 11 -8.16 7.06 19.19
CA VAL A 11 -9.55 6.99 18.80
C VAL A 11 -9.55 6.16 17.51
N GLU A 12 -9.75 4.85 17.65
CA GLU A 12 -10.11 3.93 16.56
C GLU A 12 -11.51 4.34 16.09
N ALA A 13 -11.61 5.53 15.50
CA ALA A 13 -12.66 5.82 14.55
C ALA A 13 -12.58 4.69 13.51
N ASN A 14 -13.74 4.12 13.22
CA ASN A 14 -14.05 3.04 12.29
C ASN A 14 -13.63 3.32 10.82
N VAL A 15 -12.56 4.07 10.60
CA VAL A 15 -11.85 4.15 9.34
C VAL A 15 -11.29 2.76 9.10
N MET A 16 -11.90 2.00 8.20
CA MET A 16 -11.23 0.86 7.59
C MET A 16 -9.87 1.37 7.11
N LYS A 17 -8.79 1.09 7.85
CA LYS A 17 -7.45 1.55 7.50
C LYS A 17 -7.18 1.02 6.10
N LEU A 18 -7.17 1.94 5.13
CA LEU A 18 -6.96 1.62 3.73
C LEU A 18 -5.62 0.89 3.65
N CYS A 19 -5.64 -0.32 3.10
CA CYS A 19 -4.46 -1.16 3.06
C CYS A 19 -3.59 -0.71 1.90
N TYR A 20 -2.37 -0.26 2.19
CA TYR A 20 -1.40 0.09 1.16
C TYR A 20 -0.37 -1.01 1.04
N ARG A 21 0.04 -1.31 -0.19
CA ARG A 21 1.13 -2.24 -0.43
C ARG A 21 2.10 -1.63 -1.42
N LYS A 22 3.37 -1.63 -1.04
CA LYS A 22 4.49 -1.15 -1.85
C LYS A 22 5.27 -2.33 -2.42
N ARG A 23 5.66 -2.23 -3.68
CA ARG A 23 6.50 -3.22 -4.37
C ARG A 23 7.37 -2.55 -5.42
N THR A 24 8.60 -3.02 -5.55
CA THR A 24 9.47 -2.67 -6.68
C THR A 24 9.37 -3.76 -7.75
N PHE A 25 9.20 -3.36 -9.00
CA PHE A 25 9.24 -4.26 -10.15
C PHE A 25 10.43 -3.92 -11.05
N ASP A 26 11.05 -4.94 -11.66
CA ASP A 26 12.18 -4.81 -12.59
C ASP A 26 11.76 -4.33 -13.99
N VAL A 27 10.74 -3.48 -14.05
CA VAL A 27 10.25 -2.81 -15.25
C VAL A 27 10.06 -1.32 -14.96
N PRO A 28 10.31 -0.41 -15.91
CA PRO A 28 10.15 1.02 -15.68
C PRO A 28 8.66 1.41 -15.55
N CYS A 29 8.39 2.59 -14.98
CA CYS A 29 7.04 3.16 -15.04
C CYS A 29 6.66 3.46 -16.50
N VAL A 30 5.53 2.92 -16.96
CA VAL A 30 5.00 3.13 -18.31
C VAL A 30 3.68 3.87 -18.24
N LYS A 31 3.48 4.89 -19.09
CA LYS A 31 2.23 5.65 -19.11
C LYS A 31 1.05 4.80 -19.64
N PRO A 32 -0.14 4.87 -19.02
CA PRO A 32 -0.45 5.57 -17.77
C PRO A 32 0.10 4.82 -16.54
N GLU A 33 0.98 5.48 -15.80
CA GLU A 33 1.86 4.88 -14.78
C GLU A 33 1.08 4.20 -13.66
N ASN A 34 -0.03 4.82 -13.24
CA ASN A 34 -0.90 4.30 -12.21
C ASN A 34 -1.59 3.00 -12.64
N LYS A 35 -2.04 2.91 -13.90
CA LYS A 35 -2.67 1.71 -14.45
C LYS A 35 -1.64 0.60 -14.63
N HIS A 36 -0.42 0.95 -15.03
CA HIS A 36 0.66 -0.02 -15.16
C HIS A 36 0.97 -0.71 -13.82
N CYS A 37 1.13 0.06 -12.74
CA CYS A 37 1.31 -0.53 -11.41
C CYS A 37 0.10 -1.37 -10.97
N GLU A 38 -1.11 -0.94 -11.27
CA GLU A 38 -2.32 -1.70 -10.96
C GLU A 38 -2.32 -3.07 -11.66
N ASP A 39 -1.96 -3.10 -12.95
CA ASP A 39 -1.87 -4.33 -13.73
C ASP A 39 -0.77 -5.26 -13.19
N LEU A 40 0.39 -4.73 -12.79
CA LEU A 40 1.47 -5.53 -12.18
C LEU A 40 1.04 -6.16 -10.85
N PHE A 41 0.35 -5.39 -10.00
CA PHE A 41 -0.20 -5.93 -8.75
C PHE A 41 -1.24 -7.04 -9.00
N LYS A 42 -2.11 -6.85 -9.99
CA LYS A 42 -3.15 -7.83 -10.35
C LYS A 42 -2.55 -9.11 -10.97
N LYS A 43 -1.54 -8.97 -11.83
CA LYS A 43 -0.93 -10.10 -12.56
C LYS A 43 0.13 -10.83 -11.74
N ASP A 44 1.13 -10.13 -11.22
CA ASP A 44 2.30 -10.74 -10.59
C ASP A 44 2.05 -11.08 -9.11
N LEU A 45 1.34 -10.20 -8.40
CA LEU A 45 1.03 -10.40 -6.98
C LEU A 45 -0.33 -11.07 -6.74
N LYS A 46 -1.12 -11.28 -7.79
CA LYS A 46 -2.52 -11.77 -7.72
C LYS A 46 -3.41 -10.91 -6.82
N GLU A 47 -3.07 -9.64 -6.66
CA GLU A 47 -3.80 -8.68 -5.83
C GLU A 47 -4.90 -8.01 -6.67
N ILE A 48 -5.96 -8.76 -6.96
CA ILE A 48 -7.06 -8.31 -7.84
C ILE A 48 -7.75 -7.04 -7.36
N THR A 49 -7.68 -6.78 -6.05
CA THR A 49 -8.28 -5.61 -5.40
C THR A 49 -7.35 -4.40 -5.36
N ALA A 50 -6.23 -4.40 -6.10
CA ALA A 50 -5.35 -3.25 -6.20
C ALA A 50 -6.02 -2.12 -7.00
N TYR A 51 -5.96 -0.90 -6.47
CA TYR A 51 -6.48 0.31 -7.11
C TYR A 51 -5.73 1.56 -6.64
N ASN A 52 -5.93 2.68 -7.33
CA ASN A 52 -5.33 3.98 -6.99
C ASN A 52 -3.83 3.85 -6.71
N CYS A 53 -3.15 3.21 -7.65
CA CYS A 53 -1.73 2.96 -7.57
C CYS A 53 -0.93 4.20 -7.98
N THR A 54 0.25 4.36 -7.40
CA THR A 54 1.25 5.34 -7.81
C THR A 54 2.50 4.62 -8.29
N CYS A 55 3.15 5.18 -9.30
CA CYS A 55 4.44 4.71 -9.79
C CYS A 55 5.52 5.75 -9.51
N VAL A 56 6.63 5.32 -8.93
CA VAL A 56 7.84 6.12 -8.76
C VAL A 56 8.92 5.52 -9.63
N LYS A 57 9.50 6.32 -10.54
CA LYS A 57 10.59 5.88 -11.39
C LYS A 57 11.86 5.69 -10.55
N LEU A 58 12.38 4.47 -10.52
CA LEU A 58 13.61 4.09 -9.82
C LEU A 58 14.64 3.60 -10.86
N TYR A 59 15.26 4.53 -11.58
CA TYR A 59 16.15 4.22 -12.71
C TYR A 59 15.43 3.38 -13.79
N SER A 60 15.79 2.10 -13.94
CA SER A 60 15.18 1.11 -14.84
C SER A 60 14.03 0.31 -14.20
N LYS A 61 13.71 0.59 -12.93
CA LYS A 61 12.68 -0.10 -12.14
C LYS A 61 11.51 0.82 -11.82
N SER A 62 10.40 0.24 -11.39
CA SER A 62 9.21 0.96 -10.92
C SER A 62 8.98 0.65 -9.45
N GLY A 63 8.91 1.70 -8.63
CA GLY A 63 8.41 1.64 -7.26
C GLY A 63 6.91 1.88 -7.26
N CYS A 64 6.13 0.81 -7.19
CA CYS A 64 4.67 0.88 -7.20
C CYS A 64 4.11 0.86 -5.77
N THR A 65 3.15 1.74 -5.48
CA THR A 65 2.37 1.70 -4.23
C THR A 65 0.89 1.69 -4.57
N CYS A 66 0.14 0.68 -4.14
CA CYS A 66 -1.28 0.53 -4.45
C CYS A 66 -2.13 0.47 -3.17
N LYS A 67 -3.35 0.99 -3.24
CA LYS A 67 -4.41 0.68 -2.27
C LYS A 67 -4.99 -0.69 -2.57
N LEU A 68 -5.35 -1.43 -1.54
CA LEU A 68 -5.99 -2.74 -1.64
C LEU A 68 -7.40 -2.65 -1.06
N GLY A 69 -8.38 -3.22 -1.75
CA GLY A 69 -9.78 -3.31 -1.33
C GLY A 69 -10.04 -4.29 -0.19
N ARG A 70 -9.04 -4.57 0.66
CA ARG A 70 -9.12 -5.51 1.79
C ARG A 70 -8.50 -4.90 3.04
N LYS A 71 -8.83 -5.47 4.21
CA LYS A 71 -8.16 -5.12 5.47
C LYS A 71 -6.71 -5.62 5.43
N CYS A 72 -5.76 -4.75 5.77
CA CYS A 72 -4.38 -5.17 5.99
C CYS A 72 -4.33 -6.05 7.25
N PRO A 73 -3.66 -7.22 7.23
CA PRO A 73 -3.28 -7.89 8.48
C PRO A 73 -2.41 -6.93 9.28
N ARG A 74 -2.51 -6.96 10.62
CA ARG A 74 -1.94 -6.00 11.58
C ARG A 74 -0.40 -5.80 11.49
N HIS A 75 0.26 -6.47 10.55
CA HIS A 75 1.70 -6.52 10.33
C HIS A 75 2.15 -5.90 8.98
N PHE A 76 1.22 -5.35 8.20
CA PHE A 76 1.51 -4.63 6.93
C PHE A 76 1.15 -3.15 7.07
N PHE A 77 1.64 -2.52 8.13
CA PHE A 77 1.66 -1.07 8.27
C PHE A 77 3.06 -0.58 7.90
N PHE A 78 3.15 0.19 6.81
CA PHE A 78 4.26 1.09 6.53
C PHE A 78 3.65 2.48 6.30
#